data_AF-A0A1F8U4H7-F1
#
_entry.id   AF-A0A1F8U4H7-F1
#
_cell.length_a   1.000
_cell.length_b   1.000
_cell.length_c   1.000
_cell.angle_alpha   90.00
_cell.angle_beta   90.00
_cell.angle_gamma   90.00
#
_symmetry.space_group_name_H-M   'P 1'
#
loop_
_entity.id
_entity.type
_entity.pdbx_description
1 polymer ?
#
loop_
_entity_poly.entity_id
_entity_poly.type
_entity_poly.pdbx_seq_one_letter_code
_entity_poly.pdbx_strand_id
1 'polypeptide(L)'
;MQILLDPRPAPVGNSCQWFWKGQEQSPRRPIDITKLLSHACDDIYHQGPSVRNELVVRRKLSAAASSARRCVLERMLNNSTEECLGIEGYPAERSVYESVLKTTGIHYFDQNAGHWRLQAPPVDNPTDLWPSWEFMEKEVFSDPIHRVELADLFDKLVDVPFGLPDGIHPILFTAFYLVFQDELFLYRENSFIPDIQIVHLELLQRRPDLFSISGARLTGTRKAVVERLAIGLQQPAKTASVVRALFRILKSLPPVTLKSTKHLHSEAIQMRDCLLIAHSPEELIFVDLPKCFGISPFMQNEERAEDMELFFDRLNSALFALQNHAEDLQKSSSNLLLNKCGLSGGDLGWKELERRTAWLATRVNHEVLTPFLNCVINGIRGEQSTRAALSLVANRPFEQWTDLDLERFPGLADGIGGIFEQTWHNYGDSGSILTEKELKQKNQLRMKLEPQLSMMRKQNSSKALVAALREMLNEIEKGID
;
A
#
# COMPACT_ATOMS: atom_id res chain seq x y z
N MET A 1 30.40 24.30 -42.05
CA MET A 1 30.19 25.62 -41.42
C MET A 1 31.55 26.20 -41.09
N GLN A 2 31.99 27.24 -41.81
CA GLN A 2 33.20 27.97 -41.46
C GLN A 2 32.95 28.75 -40.17
N ILE A 3 33.70 28.43 -39.12
CA ILE A 3 33.73 29.18 -37.88
C ILE A 3 34.43 30.51 -38.22
N LEU A 4 33.68 31.61 -38.18
CA LEU A 4 34.25 32.96 -38.21
C LEU A 4 35.11 33.12 -36.95
N LEU A 5 36.42 33.02 -37.10
CA LEU A 5 37.37 33.43 -36.07
C LEU A 5 37.68 34.91 -36.27
N ASP A 6 37.49 35.69 -35.21
CA ASP A 6 37.84 37.11 -35.16
C ASP A 6 39.36 37.27 -35.41
N PRO A 7 39.79 38.01 -36.44
CA PRO A 7 41.19 38.16 -36.80
C PRO A 7 42.00 39.07 -35.85
N ARG A 8 41.38 39.64 -34.82
CA ARG A 8 42.05 40.51 -33.86
C ARG A 8 42.87 39.70 -32.84
N PRO A 9 44.12 40.11 -32.53
CA PRO A 9 44.86 39.52 -31.42
C PRO A 9 44.10 39.72 -30.10
N ALA A 10 44.19 38.75 -29.17
CA ALA A 10 43.56 38.85 -27.86
C ALA A 10 43.96 40.18 -27.18
N PRO A 11 43.02 41.02 -26.74
CA PRO A 11 43.34 42.35 -26.25
C PRO A 11 44.23 42.26 -25.01
N VAL A 12 45.38 42.93 -25.07
CA VAL A 12 46.33 43.04 -23.95
C VAL A 12 46.06 44.35 -23.22
N GLY A 13 45.36 44.29 -22.08
CA GLY A 13 45.14 45.44 -21.18
C GLY A 13 44.19 46.54 -21.69
N ASN A 14 43.17 46.88 -20.89
CA ASN A 14 42.32 48.10 -20.92
C ASN A 14 41.73 48.62 -22.25
N SER A 15 41.82 47.92 -23.38
CA SER A 15 41.27 48.38 -24.68
C SER A 15 39.84 47.87 -24.95
N CYS A 16 39.14 47.40 -23.91
CA CYS A 16 37.76 46.92 -24.00
C CYS A 16 36.80 48.02 -23.57
N GLN A 17 35.72 48.22 -24.32
CA GLN A 17 34.56 48.99 -23.84
C GLN A 17 33.73 48.09 -22.91
N TRP A 18 33.43 48.57 -21.71
CA TRP A 18 32.64 47.85 -20.73
C TRP A 18 31.22 48.41 -20.72
N PHE A 19 30.22 47.54 -20.75
CA PHE A 19 28.82 47.95 -20.67
C PHE A 19 28.12 47.15 -19.58
N TRP A 20 27.31 47.83 -18.77
CA TRP A 20 26.43 47.22 -17.76
C TRP A 20 25.04 47.82 -17.87
N LYS A 21 24.00 46.99 -18.01
CA LYS A 21 22.61 47.41 -18.28
C LYS A 21 22.49 48.46 -19.40
N GLY A 22 23.27 48.30 -20.46
CA GLY A 22 23.31 49.22 -21.61
C GLY A 22 24.06 50.55 -21.37
N GLN A 23 24.63 50.77 -20.19
CA GLN A 23 25.42 51.96 -19.86
C GLN A 23 26.92 51.67 -19.94
N GLU A 24 27.66 52.54 -20.64
CA GLU A 24 29.12 52.45 -20.73
C GLU A 24 29.77 52.67 -19.36
N GLN A 25 30.65 51.74 -18.99
CA GLN A 25 31.43 51.74 -17.76
C GLN A 25 32.89 52.03 -18.11
N SER A 26 33.57 52.85 -17.30
CA SER A 26 34.96 53.25 -17.52
C SER A 26 35.89 52.78 -16.40
N PRO A 27 36.06 51.45 -16.18
CA PRO A 27 37.00 50.95 -15.19
C PRO A 27 38.44 51.33 -15.57
N ARG A 28 39.22 51.85 -14.62
CA ARG A 28 40.59 52.33 -14.90
C ARG A 28 41.64 51.30 -14.52
N ARG A 29 41.37 50.50 -13.49
CA ARG A 29 42.26 49.47 -12.94
C ARG A 29 41.60 48.09 -13.02
N PRO A 30 42.37 46.99 -13.04
CA PRO A 30 41.81 45.63 -13.00
C PRO A 30 40.83 45.40 -11.84
N ILE A 31 41.09 46.01 -10.67
CA ILE A 31 40.19 45.91 -9.51
C ILE A 31 38.82 46.57 -9.74
N ASP A 32 38.75 47.60 -10.61
CA ASP A 32 37.50 48.27 -10.93
C ASP A 32 36.60 47.34 -11.79
N ILE A 33 37.22 46.50 -12.62
CA ILE A 33 36.53 45.44 -13.39
C ILE A 33 35.97 44.38 -12.43
N THR A 34 36.79 43.91 -11.48
CA THR A 34 36.32 42.92 -10.49
C THR A 34 35.16 43.48 -9.65
N LYS A 35 35.23 44.74 -9.23
CA LYS A 35 34.12 45.41 -8.52
C LYS A 35 32.87 45.53 -9.38
N LEU A 36 33.01 45.88 -10.65
CA LEU A 36 31.89 45.94 -11.58
C LEU A 36 31.22 44.57 -11.74
N LEU A 37 32.01 43.51 -11.88
CA LEU A 37 31.50 42.14 -11.92
C LEU A 37 30.79 41.75 -10.62
N SER A 38 31.37 42.05 -9.46
CA SER A 38 30.71 41.82 -8.17
C SER A 38 29.38 42.54 -8.07
N HIS A 39 29.32 43.84 -8.39
CA HIS A 39 28.06 44.58 -8.40
C HIS A 39 27.03 44.02 -9.38
N ALA A 40 27.46 43.57 -10.57
CA ALA A 40 26.56 42.93 -11.52
C ALA A 40 26.02 41.60 -10.98
N CYS A 41 26.86 40.79 -10.33
CA CYS A 41 26.43 39.56 -9.67
C CYS A 41 25.46 39.82 -8.51
N ASP A 42 25.75 40.81 -7.64
CA ASP A 42 24.90 41.17 -6.51
C ASP A 42 23.51 41.68 -6.98
N ASP A 43 23.46 42.35 -8.13
CA ASP A 43 22.20 42.84 -8.73
C ASP A 43 21.41 41.72 -9.43
N ILE A 44 22.09 40.84 -10.17
CA ILE A 44 21.46 39.70 -10.85
C ILE A 44 20.96 38.66 -9.83
N TYR A 45 21.83 38.26 -8.90
CA TYR A 45 21.57 37.23 -7.88
C TYR A 45 21.28 37.87 -6.53
N HIS A 46 20.35 38.82 -6.51
CA HIS A 46 20.00 39.62 -5.34
C HIS A 46 19.36 38.84 -4.18
N GLN A 47 19.03 37.56 -4.37
CA GLN A 47 18.56 36.63 -3.32
C GLN A 47 19.57 35.49 -3.08
N GLY A 48 20.81 35.70 -3.50
CA GLY A 48 21.86 34.69 -3.40
C GLY A 48 22.50 34.65 -2.02
N PRO A 49 22.65 33.46 -1.42
CA PRO A 49 23.17 33.37 -0.07
C PRO A 49 24.68 33.59 0.02
N SER A 50 25.12 34.22 1.10
CA SER A 50 26.54 34.38 1.44
C SER A 50 27.06 33.19 2.24
N VAL A 51 27.36 32.08 1.57
CA VAL A 51 28.06 30.92 2.16
C VAL A 51 29.55 31.01 1.87
N ARG A 52 30.39 31.11 2.91
CA ARG A 52 31.85 31.25 2.77
C ARG A 52 32.57 29.92 2.95
N ASN A 53 32.52 29.06 1.94
CA ASN A 53 33.29 27.81 1.95
C ASN A 53 33.64 27.31 0.55
N GLU A 54 34.90 27.50 0.17
CA GLU A 54 35.47 27.07 -1.11
C GLU A 54 35.39 25.56 -1.36
N LEU A 55 35.22 24.73 -0.33
CA LEU A 55 35.06 23.30 -0.52
C LEU A 55 33.73 22.99 -1.22
N VAL A 56 32.65 23.74 -0.92
CA VAL A 56 31.29 23.47 -1.43
C VAL A 56 30.73 24.57 -2.35
N VAL A 57 31.28 25.78 -2.33
CA VAL A 57 30.88 26.90 -3.19
C VAL A 57 31.57 26.76 -4.56
N ARG A 58 31.35 25.63 -5.24
CA ARG A 58 31.93 25.32 -6.56
C ARG A 58 30.98 24.44 -7.36
N ARG A 59 30.96 24.64 -8.69
CA ARG A 59 30.25 23.76 -9.63
C ARG A 59 30.79 22.32 -9.63
N LYS A 60 32.11 22.17 -9.52
CA LYS A 60 32.78 20.86 -9.47
C LYS A 60 33.61 20.73 -8.20
N LEU A 61 33.21 19.80 -7.35
CA LEU A 61 33.91 19.51 -6.11
C LEU A 61 35.17 18.69 -6.36
N SER A 62 36.18 18.87 -5.51
CA SER A 62 37.31 17.95 -5.43
C SER A 62 36.87 16.62 -4.80
N ALA A 63 37.70 15.57 -4.93
CA ALA A 63 37.43 14.30 -4.26
C ALA A 63 37.35 14.45 -2.73
N ALA A 64 38.25 15.26 -2.15
CA ALA A 64 38.26 15.57 -0.72
C ALA A 64 36.99 16.33 -0.30
N ALA A 65 36.57 17.34 -1.06
CA ALA A 65 35.34 18.09 -0.78
C ALA A 65 34.08 17.22 -0.93
N SER A 66 34.04 16.33 -1.92
CA SER A 66 32.93 15.38 -2.10
C SER A 66 32.84 14.41 -0.92
N SER A 67 33.98 13.92 -0.43
CA SER A 67 34.04 13.06 0.76
C SER A 67 33.59 13.80 2.02
N ALA A 68 34.04 15.05 2.20
CA ALA A 68 33.63 15.90 3.31
C ALA A 68 32.11 16.13 3.30
N ARG A 69 31.53 16.47 2.14
CA ARG A 69 30.08 16.62 1.97
C ARG A 69 29.33 15.33 2.30
N ARG A 70 29.80 14.17 1.80
CA ARG A 70 29.22 12.86 2.14
C ARG A 70 29.18 12.62 3.65
N CYS A 71 30.28 12.91 4.34
CA CYS A 71 30.37 12.78 5.80
C CYS A 71 29.34 13.69 6.51
N VAL A 72 29.19 14.94 6.08
CA VAL A 72 28.17 15.84 6.63
C VAL A 72 26.76 15.27 6.42
N LEU A 73 26.42 14.80 5.22
CA LEU A 73 25.10 14.23 4.94
C LEU A 73 24.79 12.98 5.80
N GLU A 74 25.77 12.09 5.94
CA GLU A 74 25.68 10.92 6.82
C GLU A 74 25.45 11.32 8.28
N ARG A 75 26.18 12.33 8.76
CA ARG A 75 26.07 12.87 10.12
C ARG A 75 24.74 13.60 10.35
N MET A 76 24.17 14.25 9.33
CA MET A 76 22.84 14.85 9.42
C MET A 76 21.75 13.78 9.63
N LEU A 77 21.88 12.60 9.02
CA LEU A 77 20.92 11.51 9.23
C LEU A 77 21.03 10.90 10.63
N ASN A 78 22.26 10.71 11.11
CA ASN A 78 22.50 9.86 12.30
C ASN A 78 22.71 10.66 13.60
N ASN A 79 23.17 11.91 13.51
CA ASN A 79 23.66 12.70 14.65
C ASN A 79 23.06 14.12 14.67
N SER A 80 21.91 14.38 14.05
CA SER A 80 21.27 15.71 14.01
C SER A 80 20.92 16.30 15.38
N THR A 81 20.94 15.48 16.43
CA THR A 81 20.64 15.89 17.81
C THR A 81 21.89 16.25 18.63
N GLU A 82 23.07 16.03 18.06
CA GLU A 82 24.35 16.22 18.72
C GLU A 82 25.00 17.55 18.35
N GLU A 83 25.81 18.09 19.26
CA GLU A 83 26.62 19.26 18.96
C GLU A 83 27.52 18.98 17.76
N CYS A 84 27.47 19.88 16.78
CA CYS A 84 28.27 19.78 15.57
C CYS A 84 28.12 18.45 14.81
N LEU A 85 26.94 17.83 14.92
CA LEU A 85 26.64 16.51 14.37
C LEU A 85 27.60 15.40 14.86
N GLY A 86 28.23 15.58 16.02
CA GLY A 86 29.22 14.63 16.55
C GLY A 86 30.57 14.65 15.81
N ILE A 87 30.89 15.74 15.09
CA ILE A 87 32.19 15.91 14.43
C ILE A 87 33.23 16.39 15.44
N GLU A 88 34.23 15.55 15.69
CA GLU A 88 35.39 15.86 16.53
C GLU A 88 36.55 16.49 15.74
N GLY A 89 37.28 17.43 16.36
CA GLY A 89 38.40 18.14 15.75
C GLY A 89 37.98 19.11 14.64
N TYR A 90 38.90 19.35 13.69
CA TYR A 90 38.70 20.29 12.57
C TYR A 90 39.00 19.66 11.19
N PRO A 91 38.40 18.50 10.85
CA PRO A 91 38.52 17.93 9.51
C PRO A 91 37.74 18.76 8.47
N ALA A 92 37.85 18.40 7.18
CA ALA A 92 37.23 19.15 6.09
C ALA A 92 35.69 19.24 6.22
N GLU A 93 35.03 18.17 6.66
CA GLU A 93 33.60 18.12 6.93
C GLU A 93 33.17 19.08 8.04
N ARG A 94 34.05 19.37 9.02
CA ARG A 94 33.76 20.34 10.08
C ARG A 94 33.60 21.74 9.50
N SER A 95 34.50 22.12 8.58
CA SER A 95 34.42 23.40 7.88
C SER A 95 33.13 23.51 7.06
N VAL A 96 32.75 22.44 6.34
CA VAL A 96 31.50 22.40 5.57
C VAL A 96 30.29 22.57 6.49
N TYR A 97 30.20 21.76 7.55
CA TYR A 97 29.15 21.84 8.57
C TYR A 97 29.01 23.25 9.14
N GLU A 98 30.11 23.87 9.59
CA GLU A 98 30.05 25.18 10.22
C GLU A 98 29.52 26.24 9.26
N SER A 99 30.02 26.24 8.02
CA SER A 99 29.63 27.24 7.02
C SER A 99 28.20 27.12 6.49
N VAL A 100 27.67 25.90 6.32
CA VAL A 100 26.38 25.66 5.64
C VAL A 100 25.25 25.38 6.61
N LEU A 101 25.53 24.84 7.80
CA LEU A 101 24.49 24.43 8.76
C LEU A 101 24.50 25.28 10.03
N LYS A 102 25.68 25.52 10.61
CA LYS A 102 25.78 26.28 11.87
C LYS A 102 25.60 27.78 11.65
N THR A 103 26.37 28.38 10.74
CA THR A 103 26.33 29.83 10.47
C THR A 103 24.98 30.27 9.88
N THR A 104 24.36 29.41 9.08
CA THR A 104 23.04 29.64 8.46
C THR A 104 21.88 29.40 9.44
N GLY A 105 22.17 28.94 10.66
CA GLY A 105 21.16 28.71 11.70
C GLY A 105 20.25 27.51 11.42
N ILE A 106 20.54 26.69 10.41
CA ILE A 106 19.82 25.45 10.10
C ILE A 106 20.01 24.44 11.23
N HIS A 107 21.23 24.31 11.77
CA HIS A 107 21.51 23.44 12.91
C HIS A 107 21.81 24.26 14.15
N TYR A 108 20.97 24.13 15.17
CA TYR A 108 21.02 25.00 16.34
C TYR A 108 20.70 24.24 17.63
N PHE A 109 21.08 24.81 18.77
CA PHE A 109 20.75 24.25 20.08
C PHE A 109 19.37 24.73 20.53
N ASP A 110 18.43 23.81 20.67
CA ASP A 110 17.09 24.11 21.19
C ASP A 110 17.10 24.07 22.72
N GLN A 111 17.04 25.25 23.33
CA GLN A 111 17.05 25.40 24.79
C GLN A 111 15.86 24.71 25.46
N ASN A 112 14.70 24.60 24.80
CA ASN A 112 13.51 23.98 25.37
C ASN A 112 13.64 22.45 25.36
N ALA A 113 14.21 21.89 24.30
CA ALA A 113 14.36 20.45 24.14
C ALA A 113 15.68 19.91 24.74
N GLY A 114 16.64 20.79 25.05
CA GLY A 114 17.91 20.44 25.67
C GLY A 114 18.90 19.71 24.75
N HIS A 115 18.65 19.71 23.44
CA HIS A 115 19.49 19.06 22.44
C HIS A 115 19.55 19.89 21.15
N TRP A 116 20.47 19.53 20.25
CA TRP A 116 20.55 20.20 18.95
C TRP A 116 19.42 19.74 18.03
N ARG A 117 19.01 20.57 17.07
CA ARG A 117 18.08 20.17 16.03
C ARG A 117 18.30 20.92 14.72
N LEU A 118 17.71 20.36 13.67
CA LEU A 118 17.57 21.01 12.38
C LEU A 118 16.29 21.86 12.37
N GLN A 119 16.34 23.00 11.68
CA GLN A 119 15.21 23.88 11.39
C GLN A 119 15.40 24.58 10.04
N ALA A 120 14.37 25.26 9.58
CA ALA A 120 14.50 26.23 8.49
C ALA A 120 15.46 27.36 8.88
N PRO A 121 16.27 27.90 7.95
CA PRO A 121 17.14 29.02 8.23
C PRO A 121 16.30 30.22 8.71
N PRO A 122 16.72 30.97 9.73
CA PRO A 122 15.98 32.17 10.16
C PRO A 122 15.85 33.19 9.03
N VAL A 123 14.70 33.89 8.96
CA VAL A 123 14.43 34.92 7.95
C VAL A 123 15.51 36.00 7.94
N ASP A 124 15.90 36.48 9.13
CA ASP A 124 16.91 37.53 9.30
C ASP A 124 18.35 36.99 9.39
N ASN A 125 18.62 35.79 8.85
CA ASN A 125 19.95 35.19 8.94
C ASN A 125 20.98 36.00 8.11
N PRO A 126 22.20 36.26 8.64
CA PRO A 126 23.26 36.99 7.93
C PRO A 126 23.75 36.37 6.61
N THR A 127 23.37 35.13 6.31
CA THR A 127 23.75 34.41 5.08
C THR A 127 22.70 34.44 3.99
N ASP A 128 21.52 35.02 4.23
CA ASP A 128 20.41 35.14 3.25
C ASP A 128 20.04 33.82 2.54
N LEU A 129 20.03 32.71 3.29
CA LEU A 129 19.65 31.39 2.77
C LEU A 129 18.12 31.18 2.77
N TRP A 130 17.38 32.05 3.45
CA TRP A 130 15.93 31.97 3.56
C TRP A 130 15.20 32.02 2.20
N PRO A 131 15.53 32.91 1.25
CA PRO A 131 14.85 32.94 -0.05
C PRO A 131 14.93 31.61 -0.81
N SER A 132 16.09 30.96 -0.82
CA SER A 132 16.27 29.63 -1.43
C SER A 132 15.42 28.56 -0.73
N TRP A 133 15.36 28.60 0.60
CA TRP A 133 14.53 27.67 1.38
C TRP A 133 13.03 27.89 1.14
N GLU A 134 12.58 29.14 1.18
CA GLU A 134 11.20 29.52 0.94
C GLU A 134 10.75 29.11 -0.47
N PHE A 135 11.62 29.25 -1.46
CA PHE A 135 11.38 28.75 -2.82
C PHE A 135 11.16 27.23 -2.84
N MET A 136 12.07 26.46 -2.22
CA MET A 136 11.89 24.99 -2.13
C MET A 136 10.57 24.62 -1.43
N GLU A 137 10.22 25.36 -0.37
CA GLU A 137 8.98 25.16 0.35
C GLU A 137 7.75 25.40 -0.54
N LYS A 138 7.73 26.53 -1.27
CA LYS A 138 6.62 26.89 -2.17
C LYS A 138 6.46 25.91 -3.32
N GLU A 139 7.56 25.47 -3.94
CA GLU A 139 7.50 24.51 -5.04
C GLU A 139 6.97 23.15 -4.56
N VAL A 140 7.54 22.61 -3.47
CA VAL A 140 7.27 21.24 -3.03
C VAL A 140 5.93 21.09 -2.31
N PHE A 141 5.47 22.11 -1.58
CA PHE A 141 4.19 22.09 -0.85
C PHE A 141 3.05 22.81 -1.58
N SER A 142 3.11 22.90 -2.90
CA SER A 142 2.04 23.50 -3.69
C SER A 142 0.87 22.53 -3.89
N ASP A 143 -0.32 23.10 -4.05
CA ASP A 143 -1.53 22.36 -4.42
C ASP A 143 -1.87 22.59 -5.92
N PRO A 144 -2.32 21.55 -6.65
CA PRO A 144 -2.46 20.17 -6.21
C PRO A 144 -1.10 19.50 -5.95
N ILE A 145 -1.12 18.49 -5.07
CA ILE A 145 0.05 17.63 -4.79
C ILE A 145 0.62 17.14 -6.12
N HIS A 146 1.93 17.32 -6.30
CA HIS A 146 2.63 16.84 -7.47
C HIS A 146 4.08 16.50 -7.14
N ARG A 147 4.71 15.74 -8.03
CA ARG A 147 6.14 15.41 -7.93
C ARG A 147 6.99 16.49 -8.58
N VAL A 148 8.00 16.95 -7.84
CA VAL A 148 9.04 17.86 -8.31
C VAL A 148 10.31 17.05 -8.51
N GLU A 149 10.84 17.04 -9.74
CA GLU A 149 12.14 16.42 -10.02
C GLU A 149 13.27 17.21 -9.33
N LEU A 150 14.17 16.51 -8.64
CA LEU A 150 15.22 17.20 -7.88
C LEU A 150 16.23 17.89 -8.78
N ALA A 151 16.48 17.35 -9.98
CA ALA A 151 17.31 18.02 -10.98
C ALA A 151 16.73 19.39 -11.36
N ASP A 152 15.44 19.46 -11.65
CA ASP A 152 14.76 20.71 -12.02
C ASP A 152 14.74 21.70 -10.85
N LEU A 153 14.50 21.22 -9.62
CA LEU A 153 14.55 22.05 -8.42
C LEU A 153 15.95 22.65 -8.21
N PHE A 154 17.00 21.85 -8.40
CA PHE A 154 18.38 22.31 -8.26
C PHE A 154 18.79 23.27 -9.38
N ASP A 155 18.37 23.02 -10.62
CA ASP A 155 18.62 23.94 -11.74
C ASP A 155 17.99 25.32 -11.49
N LYS A 156 16.75 25.35 -10.94
CA LYS A 156 16.10 26.62 -10.55
C LYS A 156 16.83 27.33 -9.40
N LEU A 157 17.42 26.60 -8.46
CA LEU A 157 18.24 27.19 -7.39
C LEU A 157 19.57 27.77 -7.91
N VAL A 158 20.11 27.25 -9.01
CA VAL A 158 21.30 27.81 -9.67
C VAL A 158 20.98 29.09 -10.44
N ASP A 159 19.74 29.22 -10.92
CA ASP A 159 19.34 30.35 -11.75
C ASP A 159 19.06 31.63 -10.93
N VAL A 160 18.80 32.72 -11.64
CA VAL A 160 18.33 33.99 -11.08
C VAL A 160 16.98 33.77 -10.37
N PRO A 161 16.78 34.30 -9.15
CA PRO A 161 17.60 35.29 -8.43
C PRO A 161 18.60 34.70 -7.41
N PHE A 162 18.76 33.39 -7.33
CA PHE A 162 19.46 32.72 -6.23
C PHE A 162 20.94 32.46 -6.51
N GLY A 163 21.32 31.93 -7.67
CA GLY A 163 22.74 31.66 -7.97
C GLY A 163 23.39 30.64 -7.03
N LEU A 164 22.62 29.73 -6.42
CA LEU A 164 23.10 28.81 -5.38
C LEU A 164 24.05 27.76 -5.98
N PRO A 165 25.30 27.63 -5.50
CA PRO A 165 26.25 26.66 -6.04
C PRO A 165 25.84 25.19 -5.85
N ASP A 166 26.11 24.35 -6.87
CA ASP A 166 25.82 22.91 -6.92
C ASP A 166 26.31 22.10 -5.71
N GLY A 167 27.44 22.51 -5.12
CA GLY A 167 27.99 21.84 -3.96
C GLY A 167 27.09 21.92 -2.72
N ILE A 168 26.24 22.94 -2.63
CA ILE A 168 25.37 23.23 -1.48
C ILE A 168 24.04 22.46 -1.58
N HIS A 169 23.51 22.23 -2.79
CA HIS A 169 22.15 21.71 -2.95
C HIS A 169 21.89 20.41 -2.18
N PRO A 170 22.78 19.39 -2.18
CA PRO A 170 22.51 18.16 -1.43
C PRO A 170 22.46 18.36 0.09
N ILE A 171 23.23 19.32 0.62
CA ILE A 171 23.22 19.66 2.05
C ILE A 171 21.93 20.38 2.40
N LEU A 172 21.56 21.40 1.61
CA LEU A 172 20.33 22.16 1.79
C LEU A 172 19.10 21.26 1.67
N PHE A 173 19.06 20.42 0.64
CA PHE A 173 18.00 19.44 0.43
C PHE A 173 17.87 18.45 1.58
N THR A 174 18.99 17.92 2.07
CA THR A 174 18.96 16.97 3.20
C THR A 174 18.45 17.65 4.47
N ALA A 175 18.83 18.91 4.71
CA ALA A 175 18.28 19.69 5.82
C ALA A 175 16.77 19.92 5.65
N PHE A 176 16.35 20.37 4.47
CA PHE A 176 14.93 20.57 4.13
C PHE A 176 14.11 19.30 4.33
N TYR A 177 14.60 18.17 3.82
CA TYR A 177 13.95 16.88 3.98
C TYR A 177 13.80 16.49 5.44
N LEU A 178 14.87 16.59 6.24
CA LEU A 178 14.85 16.18 7.64
C LEU A 178 13.97 17.07 8.53
N VAL A 179 13.89 18.37 8.21
CA VAL A 179 13.00 19.30 8.90
C VAL A 179 11.53 18.96 8.67
N PHE A 180 11.17 18.55 7.46
CA PHE A 180 9.79 18.22 7.09
C PHE A 180 9.57 16.73 6.80
N GLN A 181 10.33 15.84 7.44
CA GLN A 181 10.38 14.41 7.14
C GLN A 181 9.02 13.68 7.23
N ASP A 182 8.08 14.23 8.00
CA ASP A 182 6.74 13.65 8.19
C ASP A 182 5.74 14.14 7.13
N GLU A 183 6.11 15.16 6.35
CA GLU A 183 5.28 15.81 5.32
C GLU A 183 5.87 15.69 3.91
N LEU A 184 7.11 15.18 3.79
CA LEU A 184 7.83 15.01 2.53
C LEU A 184 7.99 13.53 2.17
N PHE A 185 7.94 13.28 0.86
CA PHE A 185 8.02 11.94 0.29
C PHE A 185 9.08 11.93 -0.80
N LEU A 186 10.17 11.17 -0.58
CA LEU A 186 11.23 11.01 -1.56
C LEU A 186 10.97 9.79 -2.44
N TYR A 187 11.21 9.93 -3.73
CA TYR A 187 11.08 8.88 -4.71
C TYR A 187 12.39 8.67 -5.46
N ARG A 188 12.64 7.44 -5.87
CA ARG A 188 13.67 7.09 -6.85
C ARG A 188 13.03 6.33 -7.99
N GLU A 189 13.17 6.81 -9.22
CA GLU A 189 12.61 6.17 -10.42
C GLU A 189 11.13 5.79 -10.22
N ASN A 190 10.33 6.75 -9.71
CA ASN A 190 8.92 6.60 -9.35
C ASN A 190 8.58 5.66 -8.19
N SER A 191 9.56 5.06 -7.53
CA SER A 191 9.35 4.26 -6.32
C SER A 191 9.55 5.09 -5.07
N PHE A 192 8.55 5.11 -4.18
CA PHE A 192 8.64 5.76 -2.87
C PHE A 192 9.76 5.14 -2.01
N ILE A 193 10.49 5.99 -1.29
CA ILE A 193 11.53 5.61 -0.32
C ILE A 193 10.98 5.90 1.09
N PRO A 194 10.54 4.88 1.84
CA PRO A 194 9.95 5.08 3.17
C PRO A 194 10.93 5.63 4.20
N ASP A 195 12.19 5.18 4.14
CA ASP A 195 13.22 5.50 5.11
C ASP A 195 14.49 5.86 4.33
N ILE A 196 14.91 7.12 4.42
CA ILE A 196 16.15 7.58 3.77
C ILE A 196 17.36 6.92 4.44
N GLN A 197 18.33 6.56 3.60
CA GLN A 197 19.57 5.91 4.01
C GLN A 197 20.73 6.61 3.31
N ILE A 198 21.94 6.40 3.82
CA ILE A 198 23.16 7.03 3.28
C ILE A 198 23.34 6.71 1.79
N VAL A 199 23.04 5.47 1.36
CA VAL A 199 23.12 5.07 -0.06
C VAL A 199 22.23 5.92 -0.97
N HIS A 200 21.07 6.38 -0.48
CA HIS A 200 20.18 7.26 -1.22
C HIS A 200 20.81 8.65 -1.39
N LEU A 201 21.39 9.21 -0.32
CA LEU A 201 22.08 10.50 -0.36
C LEU A 201 23.37 10.47 -1.18
N GLU A 202 24.10 9.35 -1.19
CA GLU A 202 25.27 9.14 -2.07
C GLU A 202 24.89 9.14 -3.55
N LEU A 203 23.81 8.45 -3.90
CA LEU A 203 23.32 8.40 -5.26
C LEU A 203 22.76 9.77 -5.69
N LEU A 204 21.96 10.42 -4.84
CA LEU A 204 21.39 11.76 -5.08
C LEU A 204 22.46 12.79 -5.39
N GLN A 205 23.59 12.75 -4.69
CA GLN A 205 24.73 13.64 -4.96
C GLN A 205 25.33 13.51 -6.37
N ARG A 206 25.20 12.34 -7.00
CA ARG A 206 25.77 12.03 -8.33
C ARG A 206 24.73 12.09 -9.44
N ARG A 207 23.50 11.70 -9.11
CA ARG A 207 22.38 11.49 -10.04
C ARG A 207 21.08 12.04 -9.42
N PRO A 208 20.98 13.37 -9.20
CA PRO A 208 19.74 13.97 -8.71
C PRO A 208 18.58 13.77 -9.69
N ASP A 209 18.87 13.54 -10.97
CA ASP A 209 17.91 13.24 -12.04
C ASP A 209 17.11 11.93 -11.83
N LEU A 210 17.55 11.06 -10.92
CA LEU A 210 16.82 9.83 -10.60
C LEU A 210 15.80 10.02 -9.47
N PHE A 211 15.77 11.20 -8.85
CA PHE A 211 14.99 11.47 -7.65
C PHE A 211 13.96 12.56 -7.88
N SER A 212 12.77 12.33 -7.35
CA SER A 212 11.71 13.33 -7.27
C SER A 212 11.23 13.43 -5.82
N ILE A 213 10.70 14.59 -5.45
CA ILE A 213 10.11 14.83 -4.14
C ILE A 213 8.67 15.30 -4.29
N SER A 214 7.82 14.97 -3.33
CA SER A 214 6.47 15.50 -3.19
C SER A 214 6.26 15.90 -1.74
N GLY A 215 5.42 16.91 -1.51
CA GLY A 215 5.10 17.43 -0.19
C GLY A 215 3.61 17.54 0.04
N ALA A 216 3.17 17.13 1.23
CA ALA A 216 1.79 17.33 1.67
C ALA A 216 1.78 17.85 3.11
N ARG A 217 1.47 19.14 3.25
CA ARG A 217 1.34 19.78 4.57
C ARG A 217 0.22 19.15 5.40
N LEU A 218 0.53 18.76 6.62
CA LEU A 218 -0.42 18.21 7.58
C LEU A 218 -1.08 19.33 8.36
N THR A 219 -2.01 20.01 7.68
CA THR A 219 -2.83 21.11 8.22
C THR A 219 -4.31 20.82 8.01
N GLY A 220 -5.18 21.40 8.85
CA GLY A 220 -6.63 21.29 8.72
C GLY A 220 -7.11 19.84 8.59
N THR A 221 -7.92 19.59 7.56
CA THR A 221 -8.53 18.28 7.29
C THR A 221 -7.49 17.19 7.06
N ARG A 222 -6.38 17.46 6.35
CA ARG A 222 -5.32 16.45 6.10
C ARG A 222 -4.73 15.92 7.40
N LYS A 223 -4.43 16.82 8.35
CA LYS A 223 -3.91 16.46 9.67
C LYS A 223 -4.89 15.56 10.42
N ALA A 224 -6.14 16.00 10.50
CA ALA A 224 -7.16 15.29 11.25
C ALA A 224 -7.45 13.90 10.64
N VAL A 225 -7.38 13.75 9.30
CA VAL A 225 -7.51 12.43 8.62
C VAL A 225 -6.37 11.50 9.04
N VAL A 226 -5.13 11.97 9.00
CA VAL A 226 -3.96 11.17 9.40
C VAL A 226 -4.02 10.78 10.87
N GLU A 227 -4.39 11.71 11.76
CA GLU A 227 -4.53 11.44 13.20
C GLU A 227 -5.60 10.38 13.48
N ARG A 228 -6.78 10.49 12.87
CA ARG A 228 -7.86 9.52 13.08
C ARG A 228 -7.51 8.15 12.50
N LEU A 229 -6.87 8.09 11.33
CA LEU A 229 -6.36 6.82 10.78
C LEU A 229 -5.28 6.21 11.68
N ALA A 230 -4.37 7.03 12.21
CA ALA A 230 -3.31 6.58 13.10
C ALA A 230 -3.85 5.97 14.39
N ILE A 231 -4.89 6.57 14.98
CA ILE A 231 -5.60 6.00 16.13
C ILE A 231 -6.24 4.66 15.76
N GLY A 232 -7.00 4.59 14.66
CA GLY A 232 -7.69 3.37 14.23
C GLY A 232 -6.74 2.21 13.89
N LEU A 233 -5.56 2.52 13.34
CA LEU A 233 -4.55 1.54 12.92
C LEU A 233 -3.45 1.32 13.97
N GLN A 234 -3.52 1.99 15.13
CA GLN A 234 -2.50 1.97 16.18
C GLN A 234 -1.09 2.25 15.64
N GLN A 235 -0.96 3.29 14.81
CA GLN A 235 0.29 3.74 14.21
C GLN A 235 0.66 5.14 14.71
N PRO A 236 1.93 5.56 14.55
CA PRO A 236 2.27 6.98 14.67
C PRO A 236 1.45 7.83 13.69
N ALA A 237 1.07 9.04 14.09
CA ALA A 237 0.33 10.02 13.29
C ALA A 237 1.17 10.63 12.16
N LYS A 238 1.64 9.77 11.26
CA LYS A 238 2.48 10.07 10.10
C LYS A 238 1.87 9.42 8.87
N THR A 239 1.78 10.14 7.76
CA THR A 239 1.15 9.68 6.51
C THR A 239 1.72 8.34 6.05
N ALA A 240 3.05 8.22 5.95
CA ALA A 240 3.70 6.99 5.50
C ALA A 240 3.44 5.79 6.45
N SER A 241 3.32 6.02 7.76
CA SER A 241 3.03 4.96 8.73
C SER A 241 1.61 4.41 8.58
N VAL A 242 0.64 5.31 8.45
CA VAL A 242 -0.76 4.98 8.21
C VAL A 242 -0.94 4.23 6.88
N VAL A 243 -0.35 4.74 5.80
CA VAL A 243 -0.39 4.08 4.48
C VAL A 243 0.21 2.67 4.55
N ARG A 244 1.39 2.51 5.17
CA ARG A 244 2.02 1.19 5.35
C ARG A 244 1.10 0.21 6.08
N ALA A 245 0.34 0.66 7.08
CA ALA A 245 -0.62 -0.17 7.78
C ALA A 245 -1.82 -0.55 6.89
N LEU A 246 -2.36 0.37 6.09
CA LEU A 246 -3.41 0.07 5.10
C LEU A 246 -2.95 -0.98 4.08
N PHE A 247 -1.73 -0.85 3.55
CA PHE A 247 -1.14 -1.86 2.66
C PHE A 247 -0.96 -3.23 3.34
N ARG A 248 -0.64 -3.25 4.64
CA ARG A 248 -0.54 -4.50 5.41
C ARG A 248 -1.88 -5.19 5.51
N ILE A 249 -2.96 -4.43 5.76
CA ILE A 249 -4.33 -4.96 5.76
C ILE A 249 -4.65 -5.55 4.38
N LEU A 250 -4.40 -4.80 3.30
CA LEU A 250 -4.63 -5.27 1.93
C LEU A 250 -3.88 -6.58 1.61
N LYS A 251 -2.59 -6.66 1.97
CA LYS A 251 -1.76 -7.85 1.76
C LYS A 251 -2.18 -9.06 2.61
N SER A 252 -2.91 -8.83 3.71
CA SER A 252 -3.44 -9.91 4.56
C SER A 252 -4.73 -10.53 4.00
N LEU A 253 -5.37 -9.89 3.02
CA LEU A 253 -6.61 -10.37 2.43
C LEU A 253 -6.37 -11.66 1.62
N PRO A 254 -7.32 -12.62 1.64
CA PRO A 254 -7.24 -13.81 0.80
C PRO A 254 -7.18 -13.47 -0.70
N PRO A 255 -6.47 -14.27 -1.54
CA PRO A 255 -6.35 -13.97 -2.96
C PRO A 255 -7.69 -13.93 -3.70
N VAL A 256 -8.72 -14.66 -3.23
CA VAL A 256 -10.08 -14.60 -3.78
C VAL A 256 -10.70 -13.22 -3.62
N THR A 257 -10.46 -12.52 -2.50
CA THR A 257 -10.89 -11.13 -2.31
C THR A 257 -10.12 -10.15 -3.19
N LEU A 258 -8.84 -10.44 -3.47
CA LEU A 258 -8.03 -9.61 -4.34
C LEU A 258 -8.37 -9.77 -5.83
N LYS A 259 -8.93 -10.92 -6.23
CA LYS A 259 -9.17 -11.26 -7.64
C LYS A 259 -10.64 -11.21 -8.06
N SER A 260 -11.57 -11.45 -7.12
CA SER A 260 -13.00 -11.46 -7.39
C SER A 260 -13.60 -10.06 -7.21
N THR A 261 -14.54 -9.69 -8.09
CA THR A 261 -15.38 -8.49 -7.91
C THR A 261 -16.82 -8.84 -7.57
N LYS A 262 -17.22 -10.11 -7.72
CA LYS A 262 -18.58 -10.56 -7.41
C LYS A 262 -18.84 -10.46 -5.91
N HIS A 263 -20.06 -10.08 -5.54
CA HIS A 263 -20.54 -9.94 -4.15
C HIS A 263 -19.78 -8.89 -3.31
N LEU A 264 -19.01 -8.00 -3.96
CA LEU A 264 -18.44 -6.81 -3.33
C LEU A 264 -19.18 -5.55 -3.78
N HIS A 265 -19.27 -4.58 -2.87
CA HIS A 265 -19.77 -3.25 -3.22
C HIS A 265 -18.77 -2.51 -4.13
N SER A 266 -19.28 -1.65 -5.00
CA SER A 266 -18.48 -0.89 -5.97
C SER A 266 -17.41 -0.01 -5.30
N GLU A 267 -17.69 0.57 -4.13
CA GLU A 267 -16.75 1.38 -3.36
C GLU A 267 -15.59 0.53 -2.81
N ALA A 268 -15.87 -0.70 -2.34
CA ALA A 268 -14.85 -1.62 -1.84
C ALA A 268 -13.91 -2.09 -2.95
N ILE A 269 -14.45 -2.35 -4.14
CA ILE A 269 -13.66 -2.70 -5.33
C ILE A 269 -12.75 -1.52 -5.73
N GLN A 270 -13.32 -0.31 -5.84
CA GLN A 270 -12.55 0.89 -6.19
C GLN A 270 -11.44 1.18 -5.19
N MET A 271 -11.72 1.09 -3.89
CA MET A 271 -10.72 1.26 -2.84
C MET A 271 -9.60 0.21 -2.95
N ARG A 272 -9.95 -1.07 -3.12
CA ARG A 272 -8.98 -2.16 -3.26
C ARG A 272 -8.06 -1.91 -4.47
N ASP A 273 -8.64 -1.58 -5.61
CA ASP A 273 -7.91 -1.40 -6.85
C ASP A 273 -7.00 -0.16 -6.76
N CYS A 274 -7.51 0.94 -6.19
CA CYS A 274 -6.74 2.14 -5.84
C CYS A 274 -5.53 1.81 -4.95
N LEU A 275 -5.73 1.04 -3.88
CA LEU A 275 -4.63 0.63 -3.00
C LEU A 275 -3.62 -0.28 -3.71
N LEU A 276 -4.05 -1.14 -4.64
CA LEU A 276 -3.13 -2.03 -5.36
C LEU A 276 -2.21 -1.29 -6.34
N ILE A 277 -2.67 -0.19 -6.94
CA ILE A 277 -1.92 0.58 -7.94
C ILE A 277 -1.21 1.80 -7.36
N ALA A 278 -1.48 2.17 -6.10
CA ALA A 278 -0.95 3.38 -5.51
C ALA A 278 0.59 3.33 -5.36
N HIS A 279 1.23 4.40 -5.84
CA HIS A 279 2.68 4.59 -5.77
C HIS A 279 3.10 5.69 -4.79
N SER A 280 2.17 6.56 -4.40
CA SER A 280 2.40 7.75 -3.58
C SER A 280 1.52 7.76 -2.34
N PRO A 281 2.09 7.67 -1.11
CA PRO A 281 1.32 7.66 0.13
C PRO A 281 0.39 8.86 0.34
N GLU A 282 0.87 10.04 0.00
CA GLU A 282 0.18 11.32 0.16
C GLU A 282 -0.96 11.50 -0.85
N GLU A 283 -0.73 11.15 -2.12
CA GLU A 283 -1.79 11.15 -3.14
C GLU A 283 -2.86 10.12 -2.79
N LEU A 284 -2.46 8.93 -2.32
CA LEU A 284 -3.38 7.88 -1.94
C LEU A 284 -4.40 8.35 -0.88
N ILE A 285 -3.93 8.93 0.23
CA ILE A 285 -4.83 9.33 1.33
C ILE A 285 -5.61 10.60 1.00
N PHE A 286 -5.00 11.59 0.35
CA PHE A 286 -5.61 12.91 0.20
C PHE A 286 -6.30 13.13 -1.14
N VAL A 287 -6.03 12.29 -2.14
CA VAL A 287 -6.53 12.47 -3.51
C VAL A 287 -7.28 11.21 -3.97
N ASP A 288 -6.63 10.04 -3.96
CA ASP A 288 -7.18 8.85 -4.62
C ASP A 288 -8.32 8.20 -3.82
N LEU A 289 -8.12 7.97 -2.52
CA LEU A 289 -9.16 7.40 -1.66
C LEU A 289 -10.40 8.30 -1.57
N PRO A 290 -10.30 9.63 -1.36
CA PRO A 290 -11.47 10.51 -1.41
C PRO A 290 -12.22 10.40 -2.74
N LYS A 291 -11.51 10.38 -3.88
CA LYS A 291 -12.12 10.21 -5.20
C LYS A 291 -12.87 8.88 -5.34
N CYS A 292 -12.35 7.77 -4.79
CA CYS A 292 -13.04 6.48 -4.79
C CYS A 292 -14.41 6.53 -4.08
N PHE A 293 -14.58 7.45 -3.13
CA PHE A 293 -15.82 7.64 -2.39
C PHE A 293 -16.66 8.82 -2.90
N GLY A 294 -16.30 9.41 -4.04
CA GLY A 294 -17.00 10.56 -4.63
C GLY A 294 -16.77 11.88 -3.90
N ILE A 295 -15.71 11.97 -3.08
CA ILE A 295 -15.34 13.15 -2.30
C ILE A 295 -14.23 13.89 -3.04
N SER A 296 -14.27 15.23 -3.01
CA SER A 296 -13.19 16.04 -3.58
C SER A 296 -11.87 15.84 -2.83
N PRO A 297 -10.70 15.94 -3.47
CA PRO A 297 -9.41 15.84 -2.79
C PRO A 297 -9.29 16.78 -1.60
N PHE A 298 -8.62 16.36 -0.53
CA PHE A 298 -8.37 17.22 0.63
C PHE A 298 -7.22 18.17 0.33
N MET A 299 -7.48 19.47 0.29
CA MET A 299 -6.44 20.48 0.02
C MET A 299 -5.79 20.96 1.33
N GLN A 300 -4.67 21.68 1.21
CA GLN A 300 -4.02 22.28 2.36
C GLN A 300 -4.91 23.37 3.01
N ASN A 301 -4.85 23.50 4.34
CA ASN A 301 -5.57 24.51 5.12
C ASN A 301 -7.11 24.52 4.99
N GLU A 302 -7.71 23.46 4.45
CA GLU A 302 -9.18 23.32 4.41
C GLU A 302 -9.72 22.66 5.68
N GLU A 303 -10.93 23.05 6.10
CA GLU A 303 -11.70 22.40 7.17
C GLU A 303 -13.02 21.88 6.61
N ARG A 304 -13.12 20.56 6.38
CA ARG A 304 -14.29 19.90 5.80
C ARG A 304 -14.73 18.70 6.65
N ALA A 305 -15.31 19.00 7.82
CA ALA A 305 -15.68 17.98 8.81
C ALA A 305 -16.71 16.98 8.28
N GLU A 306 -17.72 17.43 7.52
CA GLU A 306 -18.75 16.55 6.95
C GLU A 306 -18.16 15.56 5.93
N ASP A 307 -17.32 16.05 5.02
CA ASP A 307 -16.60 15.21 4.05
C ASP A 307 -15.67 14.21 4.75
N MET A 308 -15.03 14.62 5.85
CA MET A 308 -14.20 13.73 6.65
C MET A 308 -15.02 12.58 7.25
N GLU A 309 -16.18 12.86 7.87
CA GLU A 309 -17.02 11.81 8.44
C GLU A 309 -17.50 10.85 7.35
N LEU A 310 -17.97 11.39 6.23
CA LEU A 310 -18.37 10.59 5.07
C LEU A 310 -17.20 9.72 4.56
N PHE A 311 -15.99 10.28 4.49
CA PHE A 311 -14.78 9.54 4.11
C PHE A 311 -14.52 8.35 5.04
N PHE A 312 -14.60 8.54 6.36
CA PHE A 312 -14.36 7.46 7.32
C PHE A 312 -15.47 6.41 7.33
N ASP A 313 -16.73 6.81 7.19
CA ASP A 313 -17.85 5.88 7.10
C ASP A 313 -17.70 4.96 5.88
N ARG A 314 -17.36 5.54 4.73
CA ARG A 314 -17.14 4.81 3.47
C ARG A 314 -15.89 3.92 3.53
N LEU A 315 -14.80 4.45 4.07
CA LEU A 315 -13.56 3.70 4.26
C LEU A 315 -13.76 2.48 5.16
N ASN A 316 -14.43 2.66 6.31
CA ASN A 316 -14.70 1.57 7.25
C ASN A 316 -15.65 0.52 6.65
N SER A 317 -16.70 0.96 5.94
CA SER A 317 -17.61 0.06 5.23
C SER A 317 -16.87 -0.77 4.17
N ALA A 318 -16.01 -0.13 3.37
CA ALA A 318 -15.20 -0.79 2.35
C ALA A 318 -14.20 -1.78 2.96
N LEU A 319 -13.47 -1.39 4.01
CA LEU A 319 -12.54 -2.28 4.73
C LEU A 319 -13.27 -3.48 5.32
N PHE A 320 -14.43 -3.27 5.94
CA PHE A 320 -15.24 -4.34 6.50
C PHE A 320 -15.73 -5.31 5.41
N ALA A 321 -16.20 -4.78 4.27
CA ALA A 321 -16.61 -5.61 3.14
C ALA A 321 -15.45 -6.46 2.59
N LEU A 322 -14.25 -5.87 2.44
CA LEU A 322 -13.07 -6.60 1.96
C LEU A 322 -12.62 -7.69 2.93
N GLN A 323 -12.62 -7.41 4.24
CA GLN A 323 -12.21 -8.39 5.26
C GLN A 323 -13.16 -9.59 5.34
N ASN A 324 -14.48 -9.34 5.26
CA ASN A 324 -15.48 -10.41 5.38
C ASN A 324 -15.80 -11.13 4.08
N HIS A 325 -15.43 -10.56 2.92
CA HIS A 325 -15.80 -11.10 1.60
C HIS A 325 -15.49 -12.59 1.42
N ALA A 326 -14.30 -13.06 1.80
CA ALA A 326 -13.95 -14.47 1.63
C ALA A 326 -14.83 -15.40 2.49
N GLU A 327 -15.18 -14.98 3.70
CA GLU A 327 -16.06 -15.76 4.58
C GLU A 327 -17.51 -15.74 4.09
N ASP A 328 -18.01 -14.59 3.65
CA ASP A 328 -19.36 -14.45 3.11
C ASP A 328 -19.53 -15.22 1.79
N LEU A 329 -18.50 -15.21 0.95
CA LEU A 329 -18.44 -16.00 -0.28
C LEU A 329 -18.40 -17.51 0.02
N GLN A 330 -17.68 -17.92 1.06
CA GLN A 330 -17.65 -19.31 1.50
C GLN A 330 -19.03 -19.75 2.01
N LYS A 331 -19.68 -18.93 2.86
CA LYS A 331 -21.01 -19.22 3.42
C LYS A 331 -22.07 -19.32 2.33
N SER A 332 -22.09 -18.36 1.39
CA SER A 332 -23.04 -18.35 0.27
C SER A 332 -22.83 -19.54 -0.67
N SER A 333 -21.58 -19.85 -1.05
CA SER A 333 -21.25 -20.99 -1.91
C SER A 333 -21.54 -22.33 -1.23
N SER A 334 -21.30 -22.43 0.09
CA SER A 334 -21.65 -23.60 0.90
C SER A 334 -23.16 -23.82 0.94
N ASN A 335 -23.93 -22.77 1.22
CA ASN A 335 -25.40 -22.84 1.22
C ASN A 335 -25.95 -23.22 -0.15
N LEU A 336 -25.35 -22.71 -1.23
CA LEU A 336 -25.72 -23.11 -2.59
C LEU A 336 -25.51 -24.61 -2.80
N LEU A 337 -24.32 -25.13 -2.45
CA LEU A 337 -24.02 -26.55 -2.55
C LEU A 337 -24.98 -27.41 -1.71
N LEU A 338 -25.25 -27.02 -0.46
CA LEU A 338 -26.20 -27.71 0.42
C LEU A 338 -27.60 -27.77 -0.19
N ASN A 339 -28.08 -26.64 -0.71
CA ASN A 339 -29.39 -26.58 -1.38
C ASN A 339 -29.43 -27.51 -2.60
N LYS A 340 -28.36 -27.59 -3.40
CA LYS A 340 -28.27 -28.53 -4.53
C LYS A 340 -28.19 -30.00 -4.10
N CYS A 341 -27.74 -30.28 -2.88
CA CYS A 341 -27.77 -31.62 -2.28
C CYS A 341 -29.11 -31.96 -1.60
N GLY A 342 -30.12 -31.08 -1.66
CA GLY A 342 -31.41 -31.26 -0.99
C GLY A 342 -31.34 -31.09 0.54
N LEU A 343 -30.39 -30.28 1.03
CA LEU A 343 -30.17 -30.02 2.45
C LEU A 343 -30.49 -28.57 2.80
N SER A 344 -30.81 -28.30 4.06
CA SER A 344 -30.95 -26.93 4.56
C SER A 344 -29.60 -26.20 4.55
N GLY A 345 -29.61 -24.87 4.44
CA GLY A 345 -28.39 -24.06 4.57
C GLY A 345 -27.86 -24.01 6.02
N GLY A 346 -26.60 -23.59 6.15
CA GLY A 346 -25.92 -23.37 7.43
C GLY A 346 -25.31 -24.63 8.06
N ASP A 347 -24.84 -24.46 9.30
CA ASP A 347 -24.04 -25.49 10.00
C ASP A 347 -24.79 -26.81 10.22
N LEU A 348 -26.11 -26.74 10.45
CA LEU A 348 -26.95 -27.93 10.60
C LEU A 348 -27.04 -28.73 9.29
N GLY A 349 -27.17 -28.03 8.17
CA GLY A 349 -27.14 -28.64 6.85
C GLY A 349 -25.80 -29.29 6.55
N TRP A 350 -24.71 -28.63 6.92
CA TRP A 350 -23.36 -29.16 6.73
C TRP A 350 -23.10 -30.41 7.58
N LYS A 351 -23.55 -30.43 8.85
CA LYS A 351 -23.49 -31.62 9.71
C LYS A 351 -24.31 -32.78 9.13
N GLU A 352 -25.47 -32.49 8.55
CA GLU A 352 -26.28 -33.51 7.89
C GLU A 352 -25.61 -34.02 6.61
N LEU A 353 -24.96 -33.15 5.83
CA LEU A 353 -24.14 -33.55 4.68
C LEU A 353 -23.04 -34.50 5.14
N GLU A 354 -22.27 -34.16 6.18
CA GLU A 354 -21.21 -35.00 6.73
C GLU A 354 -21.73 -36.37 7.18
N ARG A 355 -22.87 -36.40 7.88
CA ARG A 355 -23.52 -37.65 8.32
C ARG A 355 -23.92 -38.54 7.14
N ARG A 356 -24.63 -37.99 6.15
CA ARG A 356 -25.07 -38.71 4.95
C ARG A 356 -23.87 -39.21 4.15
N THR A 357 -22.83 -38.39 4.07
CA THR A 357 -21.60 -38.69 3.35
C THR A 357 -20.83 -39.85 3.99
N ALA A 358 -20.70 -39.87 5.32
CA ALA A 358 -20.09 -40.98 6.06
C ALA A 358 -20.82 -42.32 5.81
N TRP A 359 -22.14 -42.29 5.68
CA TRP A 359 -22.92 -43.48 5.33
C TRP A 359 -22.66 -43.95 3.90
N LEU A 360 -22.74 -43.05 2.92
CA LEU A 360 -22.60 -43.37 1.50
C LEU A 360 -21.19 -43.83 1.13
N ALA A 361 -20.14 -43.25 1.74
CA ALA A 361 -18.74 -43.55 1.40
C ALA A 361 -18.36 -45.02 1.61
N THR A 362 -19.04 -45.74 2.51
CA THR A 362 -18.78 -47.16 2.75
C THR A 362 -19.54 -48.10 1.80
N ARG A 363 -20.45 -47.57 0.98
CA ARG A 363 -21.47 -48.33 0.25
C ARG A 363 -21.52 -48.04 -1.24
N VAL A 364 -21.02 -46.89 -1.66
CA VAL A 364 -21.10 -46.43 -3.04
C VAL A 364 -19.69 -46.18 -3.57
N ASN A 365 -19.41 -46.75 -4.74
CA ASN A 365 -18.21 -46.46 -5.51
C ASN A 365 -18.63 -45.83 -6.85
N HIS A 366 -18.42 -44.52 -6.98
CA HIS A 366 -18.80 -43.73 -8.15
C HIS A 366 -17.68 -42.74 -8.48
N GLU A 367 -17.27 -42.69 -9.75
CA GLU A 367 -16.06 -41.98 -10.22
C GLU A 367 -16.01 -40.51 -9.77
N VAL A 368 -17.15 -39.81 -9.82
CA VAL A 368 -17.24 -38.37 -9.45
C VAL A 368 -17.63 -38.16 -7.99
N LEU A 369 -18.42 -39.06 -7.40
CA LEU A 369 -19.04 -38.84 -6.09
C LEU A 369 -18.11 -39.31 -4.97
N THR A 370 -17.40 -40.43 -5.14
CA THR A 370 -16.49 -40.98 -4.13
C THR A 370 -15.38 -39.99 -3.73
N PRO A 371 -14.73 -39.24 -4.66
CA PRO A 371 -13.81 -38.17 -4.29
C PRO A 371 -14.46 -37.07 -3.44
N PHE A 372 -15.68 -36.66 -3.78
CA PHE A 372 -16.46 -35.68 -3.01
C PHE A 372 -16.78 -36.18 -1.60
N LEU A 373 -17.22 -37.44 -1.49
CA LEU A 373 -17.54 -38.04 -0.21
C LEU A 373 -16.32 -38.11 0.72
N ASN A 374 -15.19 -38.57 0.18
CA ASN A 374 -13.93 -38.65 0.92
C ASN A 374 -13.42 -37.26 1.33
N CYS A 375 -13.60 -36.24 0.49
CA CYS A 375 -13.22 -34.87 0.81
C CYS A 375 -14.00 -34.32 2.01
N VAL A 376 -15.33 -34.47 2.00
CA VAL A 376 -16.19 -34.05 3.11
C VAL A 376 -15.84 -34.82 4.40
N ILE A 377 -15.61 -36.13 4.33
CA ILE A 377 -15.23 -36.96 5.50
C ILE A 377 -13.86 -36.57 6.06
N ASN A 378 -12.86 -36.39 5.20
CA ASN A 378 -11.52 -36.01 5.64
C ASN A 378 -11.48 -34.60 6.23
N GLY A 379 -12.39 -33.73 5.77
CA GLY A 379 -12.64 -32.41 6.34
C GLY A 379 -13.10 -32.44 7.81
N ILE A 380 -13.74 -33.52 8.28
CA ILE A 380 -14.20 -33.66 9.68
C ILE A 380 -13.04 -33.57 10.69
N ARG A 381 -11.80 -33.82 10.26
CA ARG A 381 -10.61 -33.79 11.13
C ARG A 381 -9.99 -32.39 11.32
N GLY A 382 -10.53 -31.33 10.70
CA GLY A 382 -10.06 -29.95 10.89
C GLY A 382 -11.13 -28.88 10.61
N GLU A 383 -10.94 -27.66 11.12
CA GLU A 383 -11.86 -26.51 10.98
C GLU A 383 -12.04 -25.99 9.53
N GLN A 384 -11.56 -26.69 8.50
CA GLN A 384 -11.57 -26.27 7.09
C GLN A 384 -12.43 -27.17 6.16
N SER A 385 -13.37 -27.98 6.70
CA SER A 385 -14.11 -28.98 5.92
C SER A 385 -14.89 -28.38 4.73
N THR A 386 -15.47 -27.20 4.89
CA THR A 386 -16.25 -26.53 3.85
C THR A 386 -15.42 -26.07 2.66
N ARG A 387 -14.26 -25.44 2.89
CA ARG A 387 -13.41 -24.92 1.80
C ARG A 387 -12.85 -26.04 0.93
N ALA A 388 -12.49 -27.18 1.54
CA ALA A 388 -12.01 -28.35 0.81
C ALA A 388 -13.07 -28.89 -0.15
N ALA A 389 -14.31 -29.04 0.33
CA ALA A 389 -15.42 -29.51 -0.48
C ALA A 389 -15.71 -28.56 -1.65
N LEU A 390 -15.79 -27.24 -1.37
CA LEU A 390 -15.96 -26.22 -2.41
C LEU A 390 -14.84 -26.29 -3.45
N SER A 391 -13.59 -26.40 -2.99
CA SER A 391 -12.41 -26.46 -3.87
C SER A 391 -12.43 -27.68 -4.79
N LEU A 392 -12.91 -28.83 -4.29
CA LEU A 392 -13.05 -30.04 -5.08
C LEU A 392 -14.12 -29.88 -6.17
N VAL A 393 -15.29 -29.34 -5.83
CA VAL A 393 -16.39 -29.12 -6.79
C VAL A 393 -15.94 -28.18 -7.91
N ALA A 394 -15.21 -27.12 -7.59
CA ALA A 394 -14.68 -26.18 -8.58
C ALA A 394 -13.40 -26.66 -9.29
N ASN A 395 -12.80 -27.78 -8.86
CA ASN A 395 -11.48 -28.25 -9.28
C ASN A 395 -10.38 -27.16 -9.17
N ARG A 396 -10.49 -26.29 -8.15
CA ARG A 396 -9.58 -25.19 -7.89
C ARG A 396 -9.67 -24.76 -6.42
N PRO A 397 -8.54 -24.48 -5.73
CA PRO A 397 -8.58 -23.97 -4.36
C PRO A 397 -9.47 -22.74 -4.21
N PHE A 398 -10.34 -22.74 -3.21
CA PHE A 398 -11.30 -21.66 -2.93
C PHE A 398 -10.62 -20.30 -2.85
N GLU A 399 -9.45 -20.22 -2.21
CA GLU A 399 -8.66 -19.00 -2.07
C GLU A 399 -8.17 -18.44 -3.42
N GLN A 400 -8.22 -19.22 -4.51
CA GLN A 400 -7.76 -18.81 -5.83
C GLN A 400 -8.91 -18.61 -6.83
N TRP A 401 -10.17 -18.67 -6.38
CA TRP A 401 -11.31 -18.47 -7.24
C TRP A 401 -11.31 -17.07 -7.88
N THR A 402 -11.76 -17.03 -9.12
CA THR A 402 -11.95 -15.83 -9.93
C THR A 402 -13.44 -15.65 -10.23
N ASP A 403 -13.81 -14.52 -10.82
CA ASP A 403 -15.21 -14.25 -11.22
C ASP A 403 -15.76 -15.36 -12.15
N LEU A 404 -14.91 -15.93 -13.01
CA LEU A 404 -15.27 -17.05 -13.90
C LEU A 404 -15.57 -18.34 -13.13
N ASP A 405 -14.81 -18.60 -12.05
CA ASP A 405 -15.02 -19.79 -11.22
C ASP A 405 -16.35 -19.65 -10.45
N LEU A 406 -16.65 -18.45 -9.97
CA LEU A 406 -17.92 -18.14 -9.29
C LEU A 406 -19.14 -18.26 -10.21
N GLU A 407 -19.02 -17.86 -11.48
CA GLU A 407 -20.10 -18.02 -12.46
C GLU A 407 -20.33 -19.48 -12.84
N ARG A 408 -19.29 -20.31 -12.86
CA ARG A 408 -19.37 -21.74 -13.19
C ARG A 408 -19.83 -22.59 -12.00
N PHE A 409 -19.51 -22.17 -10.78
CA PHE A 409 -19.74 -22.95 -9.57
C PHE A 409 -21.18 -23.44 -9.40
N PRO A 410 -22.25 -22.65 -9.62
CA PRO A 410 -23.62 -23.14 -9.52
C PRO A 410 -23.92 -24.37 -10.39
N GLY A 411 -23.42 -24.40 -11.64
CA GLY A 411 -23.62 -25.53 -12.55
C GLY A 411 -22.82 -26.77 -12.13
N LEU A 412 -21.63 -26.58 -11.57
CA LEU A 412 -20.82 -27.69 -11.00
C LEU A 412 -21.48 -28.25 -9.73
N ALA A 413 -22.02 -27.37 -8.87
CA ALA A 413 -22.76 -27.74 -7.68
C ALA A 413 -24.06 -28.49 -8.02
N ASP A 414 -24.75 -28.11 -9.11
CA ASP A 414 -25.91 -28.83 -9.63
C ASP A 414 -25.56 -30.28 -10.02
N GLY A 415 -24.44 -30.47 -10.72
CA GLY A 415 -23.99 -31.80 -11.14
C GLY A 415 -23.72 -32.73 -9.95
N ILE A 416 -22.89 -32.29 -9.00
CA ILE A 416 -22.54 -33.10 -7.82
C ILE A 416 -23.73 -33.23 -6.87
N GLY A 417 -24.49 -32.16 -6.63
CA GLY A 417 -25.65 -32.14 -5.76
C GLY A 417 -26.75 -33.09 -6.23
N GLY A 418 -27.08 -33.08 -7.52
CA GLY A 418 -28.06 -34.00 -8.10
C GLY A 418 -27.62 -35.46 -8.02
N ILE A 419 -26.35 -35.76 -8.29
CA ILE A 419 -25.81 -37.13 -8.13
C ILE A 419 -25.89 -37.55 -6.65
N PHE A 420 -25.54 -36.66 -5.72
CA PHE A 420 -25.61 -36.93 -4.28
C PHE A 420 -27.03 -37.20 -3.83
N GLU A 421 -27.99 -36.36 -4.20
CA GLU A 421 -29.40 -36.49 -3.84
C GLU A 421 -30.01 -37.79 -4.38
N GLN A 422 -29.77 -38.11 -5.66
CA GLN A 422 -30.23 -39.36 -6.27
C GLN A 422 -29.59 -40.58 -5.59
N THR A 423 -28.31 -40.50 -5.25
CA THR A 423 -27.61 -41.59 -4.56
C THR A 423 -28.15 -41.77 -3.14
N TRP A 424 -28.44 -40.68 -2.44
CA TRP A 424 -29.08 -40.71 -1.12
C TRP A 424 -30.50 -41.28 -1.20
N HIS A 425 -31.29 -40.94 -2.20
CA HIS A 425 -32.61 -41.54 -2.40
C HIS A 425 -32.51 -43.07 -2.66
N ASN A 426 -31.47 -43.53 -3.36
CA ASN A 426 -31.33 -44.93 -3.74
C ASN A 426 -30.68 -45.83 -2.67
N TYR A 427 -29.75 -45.27 -1.89
CA TYR A 427 -28.87 -46.02 -0.97
C TYR A 427 -28.77 -45.40 0.44
N GLY A 428 -29.41 -44.24 0.65
CA GLY A 428 -29.44 -43.55 1.93
C GLY A 428 -30.14 -44.36 3.01
N ASP A 429 -29.85 -43.99 4.25
CA ASP A 429 -30.59 -44.53 5.39
C ASP A 429 -31.95 -43.83 5.43
N SER A 430 -33.05 -44.58 5.29
CA SER A 430 -34.42 -44.08 5.52
C SER A 430 -34.65 -43.63 6.98
N GLY A 431 -33.65 -43.81 7.85
CA GLY A 431 -33.66 -43.29 9.20
C GLY A 431 -33.65 -41.76 9.24
N SER A 432 -34.84 -41.16 9.35
CA SER A 432 -35.02 -39.99 10.20
C SER A 432 -34.39 -40.25 11.58
N ILE A 433 -34.01 -39.19 12.30
CA ILE A 433 -33.45 -39.32 13.66
C ILE A 433 -34.52 -39.97 14.55
N LEU A 434 -34.47 -41.29 14.70
CA LEU A 434 -35.36 -42.05 15.56
C LEU A 434 -35.08 -41.62 17.01
N THR A 435 -36.11 -41.20 17.74
CA THR A 435 -36.03 -40.99 19.18
C THR A 435 -35.62 -42.29 19.89
N GLU A 436 -35.08 -42.24 21.12
CA GLU A 436 -34.69 -43.46 21.85
C GLU A 436 -35.82 -44.49 21.97
N LYS A 437 -37.07 -44.01 21.99
CA LYS A 437 -38.27 -44.85 22.01
C LYS A 437 -38.51 -45.55 20.68
N GLU A 438 -38.35 -44.84 19.57
CA GLU A 438 -38.49 -45.39 18.21
C GLU A 438 -37.31 -46.31 17.85
N LEU A 439 -36.11 -46.06 18.40
CA LEU A 439 -34.96 -46.96 18.24
C LEU A 439 -35.20 -48.32 18.91
N LYS A 440 -35.81 -48.33 20.09
CA LYS A 440 -36.25 -49.57 20.76
C LYS A 440 -37.33 -50.29 19.95
N GLN A 441 -38.28 -49.55 19.38
CA GLN A 441 -39.32 -50.11 18.51
C GLN A 441 -38.77 -50.67 17.19
N LYS A 442 -37.82 -49.97 16.54
CA LYS A 442 -37.09 -50.46 15.37
C LYS A 442 -36.42 -51.80 15.66
N ASN A 443 -35.69 -51.90 16.78
CA ASN A 443 -35.00 -53.13 17.13
C ASN A 443 -35.97 -54.29 17.39
N GLN A 444 -37.12 -54.03 18.00
CA GLN A 444 -38.18 -55.03 18.16
C GLN A 444 -38.82 -55.44 16.83
N LEU A 445 -39.07 -54.51 15.91
CA LEU A 445 -39.61 -54.78 14.58
C LEU A 445 -38.64 -55.60 13.74
N ARG A 446 -37.35 -55.25 13.77
CA ARG A 446 -36.28 -56.00 13.10
C ARG A 446 -36.25 -57.46 13.58
N MET A 447 -36.27 -57.69 14.89
CA MET A 447 -36.30 -59.05 15.46
C MET A 447 -37.50 -59.87 15.01
N LYS A 448 -38.64 -59.23 14.72
CA LYS A 448 -39.85 -59.91 14.20
C LYS A 448 -39.78 -60.20 12.70
N LEU A 449 -39.21 -59.29 11.92
CA LEU A 449 -39.17 -59.37 10.45
C LEU A 449 -38.01 -60.22 9.93
N GLU A 450 -36.86 -60.22 10.61
CA GLU A 450 -35.64 -60.93 10.20
C GLU A 450 -35.85 -62.45 9.98
N PRO A 451 -36.58 -63.19 10.85
CA PRO A 451 -36.89 -64.61 10.60
C PRO A 451 -37.76 -64.82 9.36
N GLN A 452 -38.77 -63.96 9.17
CA GLN A 452 -39.74 -64.07 8.06
C GLN A 452 -39.07 -63.79 6.71
N LEU A 453 -38.24 -62.73 6.66
CA LEU A 453 -37.45 -62.38 5.49
C LEU A 453 -36.41 -63.45 5.17
N SER A 454 -35.80 -64.08 6.18
CA SER A 454 -34.87 -65.19 5.97
C SER A 454 -35.53 -66.43 5.37
N MET A 455 -36.80 -66.71 5.73
CA MET A 455 -37.60 -67.77 5.11
C MET A 455 -37.95 -67.44 3.65
N MET A 456 -38.43 -66.23 3.40
CA MET A 456 -38.79 -65.79 2.04
C MET A 456 -37.59 -65.75 1.10
N ARG A 457 -36.40 -65.41 1.62
CA ARG A 457 -35.13 -65.45 0.86
C ARG A 457 -34.72 -66.86 0.46
N LYS A 458 -35.11 -67.90 1.21
CA LYS A 458 -34.86 -69.30 0.84
C LYS A 458 -35.78 -69.80 -0.26
N GLN A 459 -36.95 -69.17 -0.44
CA GLN A 459 -37.98 -69.59 -1.39
C GLN A 459 -38.01 -68.76 -2.68
N ASN A 460 -37.41 -67.56 -2.68
CA ASN A 460 -37.50 -66.62 -3.79
C ASN A 460 -36.14 -66.07 -4.24
N SER A 461 -36.09 -65.56 -5.48
CA SER A 461 -34.95 -64.78 -5.99
C SER A 461 -34.69 -63.59 -5.08
N SER A 462 -33.42 -63.42 -4.64
CA SER A 462 -33.03 -62.27 -3.81
C SER A 462 -33.28 -60.93 -4.52
N LYS A 463 -33.25 -60.88 -5.85
CA LYS A 463 -33.58 -59.67 -6.63
C LYS A 463 -35.08 -59.35 -6.60
N ALA A 464 -35.94 -60.37 -6.70
CA ALA A 464 -37.38 -60.21 -6.65
C ALA A 464 -37.85 -59.79 -5.24
N LEU A 465 -37.26 -60.37 -4.20
CA LEU A 465 -37.55 -60.02 -2.81
C LEU A 465 -37.20 -58.55 -2.50
N VAL A 466 -36.04 -58.08 -2.99
CA VAL A 466 -35.61 -56.68 -2.79
C VAL A 466 -36.50 -55.71 -3.57
N ALA A 467 -36.92 -56.05 -4.79
CA ALA A 467 -37.86 -55.22 -5.56
C ALA A 467 -39.22 -55.10 -4.85
N ALA A 468 -39.79 -56.21 -4.38
CA ALA A 468 -41.06 -56.22 -3.65
C ALA A 468 -40.98 -55.46 -2.32
N LEU A 469 -39.87 -55.60 -1.57
CA LEU A 469 -39.66 -54.84 -0.33
C LEU A 469 -39.56 -53.33 -0.59
N ARG A 470 -38.96 -52.93 -1.70
CA ARG A 470 -38.88 -51.52 -2.10
C ARG A 470 -40.25 -50.95 -2.49
N GLU A 471 -41.08 -51.71 -3.20
CA GLU A 471 -42.47 -51.30 -3.48
C GLU A 471 -43.28 -51.14 -2.19
N MET A 472 -43.21 -52.12 -1.27
CA MET A 472 -43.88 -52.02 0.03
C MET A 472 -43.35 -50.85 0.87
N LEU A 473 -42.04 -50.58 0.84
CA LEU A 473 -41.47 -49.43 1.56
C LEU A 473 -42.02 -48.12 1.01
N ASN A 474 -42.07 -47.99 -0.32
CA ASN A 474 -42.65 -46.82 -0.99
C ASN A 474 -44.15 -46.65 -0.69
N GLU A 475 -44.91 -47.73 -0.54
CA GLU A 475 -46.33 -47.66 -0.12
C GLU A 475 -46.49 -47.21 1.34
N ILE A 476 -45.64 -47.72 2.23
CA ILE A 476 -45.64 -47.33 3.65
C ILE A 476 -45.24 -45.86 3.80
N GLU A 477 -44.24 -45.39 3.05
CA GLU A 477 -43.78 -44.00 3.06
C GLU A 477 -44.80 -43.03 2.45
N LYS A 478 -45.59 -43.46 1.46
CA LYS A 478 -46.69 -42.66 0.89
C LYS A 478 -47.96 -42.65 1.74
N GLY A 479 -48.11 -43.60 2.67
CA GLY A 479 -49.27 -43.71 3.56
C GLY A 479 -49.16 -42.92 4.86
N ILE A 480 -48.11 -42.12 5.03
CA ILE A 480 -47.94 -41.21 6.17
C ILE A 480 -48.39 -39.81 5.72
N ASP A 481 -49.70 -39.59 5.75
CA ASP A 481 -50.34 -38.28 5.96
C ASP A 481 -50.99 -38.28 7.35
#